data_AF-A0A2E4PJF9-F1
#
_entry.id   AF-A0A2E4PJF9-F1
#
_cell.length_a   1.000
_cell.length_b   1.000
_cell.length_c   1.000
_cell.angle_alpha   90.00
_cell.angle_beta   90.00
_cell.angle_gamma   90.00
#
_symmetry.space_group_name_H-M   'P 1'
#
loop_
_entity.id
_entity.type
_entity.pdbx_description
1 polymer ?
#
loop_
_entity_poly.entity_id
_entity_poly.type
_entity_poly.pdbx_seq_one_letter_code
_entity_poly.pdbx_strand_id
1 'polypeptide(L)'
;MINYSLKVKSLKDITPALIKKAIQLTKGIGTISKAPLGSSGQTILLFSKTGSPEITRSSQISVRLYNHDVELLITNKDGYFLFYGRYDYQLGIDFIATEYFRIFKKIGRRNILSSEITKKAIKEIATNE
;
A
#
# COMPACT_ATOMS: atom_id res chain seq x y z
N MET A 1 -1.68 -5.01 14.84
CA MET A 1 -0.44 -4.22 15.05
C MET A 1 0.16 -3.88 13.69
N ILE A 2 0.52 -2.62 13.47
CA ILE A 2 1.16 -2.15 12.22
C ILE A 2 2.67 -2.09 12.44
N ASN A 3 3.44 -2.69 11.53
CA ASN A 3 4.89 -2.59 11.49
C ASN A 3 5.30 -1.47 10.53
N TYR A 4 6.14 -0.56 11.01
CA TYR A 4 6.63 0.59 10.27
C TYR A 4 8.09 0.43 9.81
N SER A 5 8.75 -0.71 10.06
CA SER A 5 10.18 -0.92 9.79
C SER A 5 10.58 -0.74 8.32
N LEU A 6 9.66 -1.00 7.39
CA LEU A 6 9.87 -0.86 5.94
C LEU A 6 9.17 0.38 5.36
N LYS A 7 8.63 1.28 6.19
CA LYS A 7 7.92 2.47 5.71
C LYS A 7 8.90 3.45 5.05
N VAL A 8 8.57 3.88 3.84
CA VAL A 8 9.29 4.94 3.13
C VAL A 8 8.54 6.27 3.19
N LYS A 9 9.27 7.37 2.99
CA LYS A 9 8.73 8.74 2.99
C LYS A 9 8.11 9.14 1.65
N SER A 10 8.54 8.53 0.55
CA SER A 10 8.07 8.83 -0.81
C SER A 10 7.69 7.57 -1.58
N LEU A 11 6.69 7.68 -2.45
CA LEU A 11 6.32 6.60 -3.38
C LEU A 11 7.46 6.21 -4.32
N LYS A 12 8.39 7.13 -4.60
CA LYS A 12 9.55 6.88 -5.47
C LYS A 12 10.54 5.89 -4.85
N ASP A 13 10.55 5.77 -3.52
CA ASP A 13 11.48 4.93 -2.77
C ASP A 13 11.00 3.47 -2.68
N ILE A 14 9.76 3.20 -3.11
CA ILE A 14 9.23 1.83 -3.18
C ILE A 14 9.93 1.09 -4.32
N THR A 15 10.45 -0.09 -4.02
CA THR A 15 11.15 -0.97 -4.97
C THR A 15 10.59 -2.39 -4.91
N PRO A 16 10.80 -3.24 -5.93
CA PRO A 16 10.46 -4.66 -5.86
C PRO A 16 11.08 -5.36 -4.66
N ALA A 17 12.34 -5.03 -4.33
CA ALA A 17 13.05 -5.60 -3.19
C ALA A 17 12.39 -5.24 -1.86
N LEU A 18 11.86 -4.02 -1.71
CA LEU A 18 11.12 -3.61 -0.53
C LEU A 18 9.81 -4.41 -0.38
N ILE A 19 9.07 -4.58 -1.48
CA ILE A 19 7.84 -5.39 -1.51
C ILE A 19 8.15 -6.85 -1.18
N LYS A 20 9.22 -7.42 -1.75
CA LYS A 20 9.70 -8.77 -1.43
C LYS A 20 9.99 -8.94 0.05
N LYS A 21 10.73 -8.00 0.66
CA LYS A 21 11.02 -8.03 2.10
C LYS A 21 9.75 -7.96 2.94
N ALA A 22 8.79 -7.11 2.57
CA ALA A 22 7.52 -7.02 3.28
C ALA A 22 6.72 -8.33 3.21
N ILE A 23 6.65 -8.94 2.02
CA ILE A 23 6.06 -10.27 1.81
C ILE A 23 6.73 -11.31 2.72
N GLN A 24 8.06 -11.36 2.73
CA GLN A 24 8.83 -12.31 3.54
C GLN A 24 8.59 -12.11 5.04
N LEU A 25 8.53 -10.86 5.51
CA LEU A 25 8.19 -10.57 6.90
C LEU A 25 6.76 -10.99 7.24
N THR A 26 5.80 -10.83 6.33
CA THR A 26 4.43 -11.32 6.58
C THR A 26 4.29 -12.84 6.43
N LYS A 27 5.19 -13.49 5.70
CA LYS A 27 5.22 -14.94 5.48
C LYS A 27 5.78 -15.64 6.72
N GLY A 28 4.90 -16.24 7.51
CA GLY A 28 5.29 -17.02 8.69
C GLY A 28 5.07 -16.32 10.03
N ILE A 29 4.68 -15.05 10.02
CA ILE A 29 4.09 -14.42 11.20
C ILE A 29 2.69 -14.98 11.34
N GLY A 30 2.46 -15.91 12.26
CA GLY A 30 1.13 -16.44 12.54
C GLY A 30 0.14 -15.33 12.90
N THR A 31 -1.14 -15.67 12.91
CA THR A 31 -2.20 -14.76 13.34
C THR A 31 -2.01 -14.41 14.82
N ILE A 32 -1.34 -13.28 15.10
CA ILE A 32 -1.02 -12.81 16.45
C ILE A 32 -2.24 -12.40 17.29
N SER A 33 -3.44 -12.35 16.69
CA SER A 33 -4.70 -12.10 17.40
C SER A 33 -5.87 -12.73 16.64
N LYS A 34 -6.63 -13.61 17.31
CA LYS A 34 -7.88 -14.17 16.78
C LYS A 34 -9.05 -13.26 17.18
N ALA A 35 -9.54 -12.46 16.22
CA ALA A 35 -10.84 -11.79 16.36
C ALA A 35 -11.98 -12.73 15.91
N PRO A 36 -13.18 -12.69 16.52
CA PRO A 36 -14.28 -13.63 16.25
C PRO A 36 -14.85 -13.64 14.82
N LEU A 37 -14.58 -12.62 14.00
CA LEU A 37 -15.23 -12.39 12.70
C LEU A 37 -14.24 -12.25 11.53
N GLY A 38 -13.16 -13.04 11.57
CA GLY A 38 -12.07 -12.95 10.61
C GLY A 38 -10.92 -12.14 11.19
N SER A 39 -9.73 -12.72 11.11
CA SER A 39 -8.54 -12.16 11.73
C SER A 39 -7.61 -11.55 10.67
N SER A 40 -7.15 -10.34 10.98
CA SER A 40 -6.03 -9.71 10.26
C SER A 40 -4.76 -9.94 11.08
N GLY A 41 -3.74 -10.52 10.47
CA GLY A 41 -2.41 -10.63 11.04
C GLY A 41 -1.65 -9.31 10.95
N GLN A 42 -0.32 -9.39 11.05
CA GLN A 42 0.54 -8.21 11.00
C GLN A 42 0.44 -7.52 9.64
N THR A 43 0.39 -6.19 9.68
CA THR A 43 0.42 -5.33 8.50
C THR A 43 1.75 -4.60 8.46
N ILE A 44 2.51 -4.75 7.37
CA ILE A 44 3.71 -3.97 7.08
C ILE A 44 3.29 -2.76 6.23
N LEU A 45 3.50 -1.56 6.75
CA LEU A 45 3.21 -0.34 6.02
C LEU A 45 4.42 0.06 5.15
N LEU A 46 4.24 0.09 3.83
CA LEU A 46 5.29 0.50 2.90
C LEU A 46 5.27 2.01 2.67
N PHE A 47 4.09 2.62 2.59
CA PHE A 47 3.95 4.07 2.45
C PHE A 47 2.61 4.52 3.02
N SER A 48 2.58 5.73 3.59
CA SER A 48 1.34 6.39 3.98
C SER A 48 1.52 7.90 3.95
N LYS A 49 0.56 8.61 3.36
CA LYS A 49 0.47 10.07 3.44
C LYS A 49 -0.37 10.43 4.67
N THR A 50 0.26 10.84 5.75
CA THR A 50 -0.42 11.29 6.97
C THR A 50 -1.06 12.65 6.75
N GLY A 51 -2.35 12.76 7.08
CA GLY A 51 -3.09 14.00 7.20
C GLY A 51 -4.34 13.70 8.02
N SER A 52 -4.32 14.10 9.28
CA SER A 52 -5.33 13.89 10.32
C SER A 52 -5.44 12.47 10.93
N PRO A 53 -5.31 12.35 12.26
CA PRO A 53 -5.48 11.09 13.00
C PRO A 53 -6.92 10.53 12.96
N GLU A 54 -7.87 11.24 12.36
CA GLU A 54 -9.30 10.92 12.35
C GLU A 54 -9.76 10.19 11.07
N ILE A 55 -8.94 10.14 10.00
CA ILE A 55 -9.27 9.37 8.78
C ILE A 55 -8.69 7.96 8.92
N THR A 56 -9.55 7.01 9.27
CA THR A 56 -9.23 5.62 9.61
C THR A 56 -8.53 4.81 8.50
N ARG A 57 -8.48 5.31 7.25
CA ARG A 57 -7.67 4.76 6.15
C ARG A 57 -7.16 5.87 5.25
N SER A 58 -6.01 6.46 5.56
CA SER A 58 -5.33 7.42 4.66
C SER A 58 -4.84 6.74 3.37
N SER A 59 -4.34 7.51 2.40
CA SER A 59 -3.61 6.93 1.26
C SER A 59 -2.40 6.14 1.75
N GLN A 60 -2.41 4.84 1.46
CA GLN A 60 -1.39 3.91 1.91
C GLN A 60 -1.10 2.80 0.90
N ILE A 61 0.09 2.25 1.05
CA ILE A 61 0.52 0.99 0.43
C ILE A 61 0.97 0.09 1.56
N SER A 62 0.34 -1.08 1.70
CA SER A 62 0.66 -2.02 2.77
C SER A 62 0.60 -3.46 2.29
N VAL A 63 1.42 -4.30 2.93
CA VAL A 63 1.40 -5.76 2.78
C VAL A 63 0.92 -6.32 4.11
N ARG A 64 -0.12 -7.15 4.10
CA ARG A 64 -0.70 -7.70 5.33
C ARG A 64 -0.93 -9.19 5.20
N LEU A 65 -0.91 -9.90 6.33
CA LEU A 65 -1.47 -11.24 6.42
C LEU A 65 -2.95 -11.16 6.77
N TYR A 66 -3.82 -11.77 5.99
CA TYR A 66 -5.26 -11.84 6.24
C TYR A 66 -5.77 -13.22 5.90
N ASN A 67 -6.42 -13.88 6.86
CA ASN A 67 -6.92 -15.24 6.69
C ASN A 67 -5.88 -16.21 6.07
N HIS A 68 -4.66 -16.20 6.62
CA HIS A 68 -3.51 -17.01 6.16
C HIS A 68 -2.92 -16.65 4.79
N ASP A 69 -3.55 -15.74 4.04
CA ASP A 69 -3.03 -15.24 2.76
C ASP A 69 -2.31 -13.90 2.97
N VAL A 70 -1.21 -13.69 2.26
CA VAL A 70 -0.59 -12.37 2.22
C VAL A 70 -1.20 -11.56 1.09
N GLU A 71 -1.50 -10.31 1.42
CA GLU A 71 -2.24 -9.39 0.57
C GLU A 71 -1.47 -8.10 0.37
N LEU A 72 -1.53 -7.54 -0.84
CA LEU A 72 -1.14 -6.17 -1.11
C LEU A 72 -2.38 -5.29 -1.17
N LEU A 73 -2.34 -4.21 -0.41
CA LEU A 73 -3.36 -3.18 -0.36
C LEU A 73 -2.81 -1.85 -0.86
N ILE A 74 -3.57 -1.19 -1.74
CA ILE A 74 -3.29 0.16 -2.18
C ILE A 74 -4.57 0.98 -2.06
N THR A 75 -4.51 2.11 -1.38
CA THR A 75 -5.64 3.04 -1.23
C THR A 75 -5.33 4.43 -1.80
N ASN A 76 -6.38 5.13 -2.24
CA ASN A 76 -6.28 6.53 -2.63
C ASN A 76 -6.25 7.45 -1.40
N LYS A 77 -6.18 8.77 -1.62
CA LYS A 77 -6.16 9.81 -0.57
C LYS A 77 -7.33 9.75 0.42
N ASP A 78 -8.49 9.25 -0.02
CA ASP A 78 -9.70 9.19 0.77
C ASP A 78 -9.93 7.79 1.38
N GLY A 79 -8.97 6.88 1.22
CA GLY A 79 -9.02 5.52 1.78
C GLY A 79 -9.74 4.48 0.92
N TYR A 80 -10.24 4.85 -0.24
CA TYR A 80 -10.85 3.90 -1.18
C TYR A 80 -9.80 2.95 -1.74
N PHE A 81 -10.16 1.68 -1.85
CA PHE A 81 -9.29 0.65 -2.42
C PHE A 81 -9.07 0.91 -3.92
N LEU A 82 -7.81 1.10 -4.29
CA LEU A 82 -7.36 1.09 -5.67
C LEU A 82 -6.89 -0.30 -6.10
N PHE A 83 -6.42 -1.09 -5.13
CA PHE A 83 -6.03 -2.48 -5.34
C PHE A 83 -6.15 -3.30 -4.07
N TYR A 84 -6.58 -4.54 -4.27
CA TYR A 84 -6.65 -5.61 -3.29
C TYR A 84 -6.26 -6.90 -4.00
N GLY A 85 -5.09 -7.46 -3.66
CA GLY A 85 -4.59 -8.67 -4.31
C GLY A 85 -4.03 -9.68 -3.33
N ARG A 86 -4.43 -10.94 -3.51
CA ARG A 86 -3.83 -12.13 -2.88
C ARG A 86 -2.98 -12.87 -3.89
N TYR A 87 -2.11 -13.75 -3.42
CA TYR A 87 -1.29 -14.60 -4.27
C TYR A 87 -1.09 -15.99 -3.65
N ASP A 88 -0.75 -16.95 -4.50
CA ASP A 88 -0.26 -18.26 -4.09
C ASP A 88 1.27 -18.24 -3.99
N TYR A 89 1.81 -18.68 -2.86
CA TYR A 89 3.26 -18.78 -2.65
C TYR A 89 3.97 -19.72 -3.63
N GLN A 90 3.25 -20.67 -4.24
CA GLN A 90 3.80 -21.57 -5.27
C GLN A 90 4.26 -20.82 -6.52
N LEU A 91 3.77 -19.60 -6.76
CA LEU A 91 4.19 -18.75 -7.88
C LEU A 91 5.61 -18.20 -7.73
N GLY A 92 6.22 -18.32 -6.54
CA GLY A 92 7.55 -17.82 -6.26
C GLY A 92 7.57 -16.34 -5.85
N ILE A 93 8.22 -16.05 -4.72
CA ILE A 93 8.20 -14.71 -4.09
C ILE A 93 8.73 -13.62 -5.01
N ASP A 94 9.75 -13.91 -5.82
CA ASP A 94 10.35 -12.94 -6.74
C ASP A 94 9.38 -12.52 -7.85
N PHE A 95 8.65 -13.49 -8.41
CA PHE A 95 7.61 -13.22 -9.40
C PHE A 95 6.50 -12.36 -8.78
N ILE A 96 5.98 -12.77 -7.61
CA ILE A 96 4.91 -12.05 -6.89
C ILE A 96 5.32 -10.60 -6.61
N ALA A 97 6.52 -10.39 -6.05
CA ALA A 97 7.00 -9.05 -5.72
C ALA A 97 7.16 -8.17 -6.97
N THR A 98 7.59 -8.77 -8.09
CA THR A 98 7.72 -8.08 -9.38
C THR A 98 6.36 -7.67 -9.94
N GLU A 99 5.38 -8.57 -9.94
CA GLU A 99 4.02 -8.25 -10.41
C GLU A 99 3.34 -7.22 -9.51
N TYR A 100 3.51 -7.33 -8.21
CA TYR A 100 2.99 -6.36 -7.25
C TYR A 100 3.61 -4.98 -7.44
N PHE A 101 4.92 -4.92 -7.70
CA PHE A 101 5.57 -3.68 -8.07
C PHE A 101 5.05 -3.12 -9.39
N ARG A 102 4.83 -3.96 -10.41
CA ARG A 102 4.27 -3.55 -11.70
C ARG A 102 2.87 -2.96 -11.53
N ILE A 103 2.02 -3.59 -10.72
CA ILE A 103 0.68 -3.10 -10.36
C ILE A 103 0.79 -1.76 -9.64
N PHE A 104 1.63 -1.67 -8.61
CA PHE A 104 1.91 -0.41 -7.92
C PHE A 104 2.35 0.70 -8.90
N LYS A 105 3.25 0.43 -9.84
CA LYS A 105 3.71 1.42 -10.82
C LYS A 105 2.58 1.85 -11.77
N LYS A 106 1.68 0.94 -12.14
CA LYS A 106 0.50 1.24 -12.97
C LYS A 106 -0.52 2.12 -12.21
N ILE A 107 -0.79 1.80 -10.95
CA ILE A 107 -1.79 2.48 -10.11
C ILE A 107 -1.26 3.79 -9.52
N GLY A 108 -0.06 3.76 -8.96
CA GLY A 108 0.60 4.87 -8.26
C GLY A 108 0.96 6.05 -9.17
N ARG A 109 1.11 5.83 -10.48
CA ARG A 109 1.30 6.91 -11.47
C ARG A 109 0.03 7.73 -11.74
N ARG A 110 -1.16 7.20 -11.52
CA ARG A 110 -2.43 7.87 -11.87
C ARG A 110 -3.23 8.36 -10.66
N ASN A 111 -3.29 7.58 -9.56
CA ASN A 111 -4.37 7.76 -8.58
C ASN A 111 -3.93 8.11 -7.14
N ILE A 112 -2.64 7.98 -6.81
CA ILE A 112 -2.14 8.27 -5.45
C ILE A 112 -1.59 9.72 -5.35
N LEU A 113 -1.23 10.32 -6.48
CA LEU A 113 -0.55 11.62 -6.59
C LEU A 113 -1.45 12.77 -7.07
N SER A 114 -2.78 12.70 -6.89
CA SER A 114 -3.69 13.78 -7.27
C SER A 114 -3.57 14.99 -6.30
N SER A 115 -2.40 15.61 -6.26
CA SER A 115 -2.16 16.98 -5.80
C SER A 115 -1.49 17.85 -6.87
N GLU A 116 -1.00 17.27 -7.96
CA GLU A 116 -0.32 18.03 -9.04
C GLU A 116 -1.27 18.50 -10.15
N ILE A 117 -2.29 17.72 -10.49
CA ILE A 117 -3.30 18.12 -11.50
C ILE A 117 -4.13 19.30 -10.98
N THR A 118 -4.47 19.31 -9.69
CA THR A 118 -5.21 20.41 -9.05
C THR A 118 -4.37 21.69 -8.96
N LYS A 119 -3.04 21.59 -8.72
CA LYS A 119 -2.15 22.76 -8.68
C LYS A 119 -1.95 23.40 -10.04
N LYS A 120 -1.92 22.61 -11.13
CA LYS A 120 -1.81 23.13 -12.49
C LYS A 120 -3.09 23.87 -12.92
N ALA A 121 -4.25 23.29 -12.60
CA ALA A 121 -5.55 23.92 -12.87
C ALA A 121 -5.76 25.23 -12.09
N ILE A 122 -5.32 25.32 -10.82
CA ILE A 122 -5.42 26.56 -10.03
C ILE A 122 -4.47 27.64 -10.56
N LYS A 123 -3.27 27.28 -11.05
CA LYS A 123 -2.31 28.25 -11.60
C LYS A 123 -2.78 28.85 -12.93
N GLU A 124 -3.46 28.07 -13.78
CA GLU A 124 -4.07 28.54 -15.04
C GLU A 124 -5.30 29.44 -14.81
N ILE A 125 -6.02 29.27 -13.71
CA ILE A 125 -7.12 30.18 -13.33
C ILE A 125 -6.54 31.51 -12.80
N ALA A 126 -5.53 31.46 -11.94
CA ALA A 126 -4.92 32.64 -11.32
C ALA A 126 -3.98 33.47 -12.23
N THR A 127 -3.79 33.06 -13.49
CA THR A 127 -3.01 33.81 -14.50
C THR A 127 -3.86 34.33 -15.66
N ASN A 128 -5.16 34.01 -15.67
CA ASN A 128 -6.14 34.50 -16.64
C ASN A 128 -7.13 35.52 -16.02
N GLU A 129 -6.84 36.01 -14.82
CA GLU A 129 -7.37 37.25 -14.23
C GLU A 129 -6.25 38.30 -14.20
#